data_AF-A0A2S6CSV7-F1
#
_entry.id   AF-A0A2S6CSV7-F1
#
_cell.length_a   1.000
_cell.length_b   1.000
_cell.length_c   1.000
_cell.angle_alpha   90.00
_cell.angle_beta   90.00
_cell.angle_gamma   90.00
#
_symmetry.space_group_name_H-M   'P 1'
#
loop_
_entity.id
_entity.type
_entity.pdbx_description
1 polymer ?
#
loop_
_entity_poly.entity_id
_entity_poly.type
_entity_poly.pdbx_seq_one_letter_code
_entity_poly.pdbx_strand_id
1 'polypeptide(L)'
;MKFISIFYGLFLLSFLGIYWTINTAHIRLWIVLIASLIFYASLNIQYLPLLLVLTFINFRLGLEIGSNTSPKKHSQDSSLSNEEWQFAQADWNQHRLKILWAGIGLNVLLLLGFKYINHFINLGFNFSTNSPDPLVKIVGPLGISFFTFECLSYLIDVYRGAPASSKFIEFATYKLFFPKLISGPITRYHNLSAQFGNIKFPSIDKVADGLWLIARGAVKKGILADNLGIFVDLCFGNLQRAGSTDLWLATFAYGLQLYLDFNGYVDIARGSALLFGLVLPENFDFPYFTTSIADFWRRWHITLGDWLRNYLYFPLGGSRHGLIRTCGNLLIVMLVAGVWHGSAWGFIIWGILHGLALVVHRLTSAVGDRWKILKLFWRTPIGIIIAWLLTQIMVFTSWIWFRLPNIQDSNVVIQHLWGHVGDQQFAQKVYVEALNISQSQLYYLLLVIPLFMSVSYFLKRILKLEFSWVIKVVFVPLCFYAVWLLAPEGSLPYIYFDF
;
A
#
# COMPACT_ATOMS: atom_id res chain seq x y z
N MET A 1 -7.63 -0.66 18.26
CA MET A 1 -7.92 -2.12 18.09
C MET A 1 -7.06 -2.69 16.97
N LYS A 2 -6.25 -3.74 17.19
CA LYS A 2 -5.42 -4.35 16.13
C LYS A 2 -6.25 -5.36 15.29
N PHE A 3 -6.03 -5.45 13.98
CA PHE A 3 -6.81 -6.30 13.07
C PHE A 3 -6.80 -7.80 13.40
N ILE A 4 -5.71 -8.32 13.97
CA ILE A 4 -5.61 -9.74 14.37
C ILE A 4 -6.09 -10.01 15.81
N SER A 5 -6.58 -8.99 16.52
CA SER A 5 -6.99 -9.13 17.91
C SER A 5 -8.42 -9.66 18.05
N ILE A 6 -8.69 -10.34 19.18
CA ILE A 6 -10.05 -10.77 19.55
C ILE A 6 -11.01 -9.59 19.59
N PHE A 7 -10.56 -8.41 20.06
CA PHE A 7 -11.35 -7.19 20.07
C PHE A 7 -11.83 -6.77 18.68
N TYR A 8 -10.98 -6.93 17.65
CA TYR A 8 -11.39 -6.67 16.27
C TYR A 8 -12.44 -7.67 15.77
N GLY A 9 -12.28 -8.96 16.09
CA GLY A 9 -13.26 -9.99 15.76
C GLY A 9 -14.63 -9.70 16.39
N LEU A 10 -14.67 -9.35 17.67
CA LEU A 10 -15.90 -8.98 18.38
C LEU A 10 -16.52 -7.71 17.80
N PHE A 11 -15.71 -6.69 17.52
CA PHE A 11 -16.14 -5.46 16.87
C PHE A 11 -16.79 -5.76 15.51
N LEU A 12 -16.11 -6.56 14.66
CA LEU A 12 -16.58 -6.89 13.32
C LEU A 12 -17.91 -7.67 13.37
N LEU A 13 -17.99 -8.71 14.20
CA LEU A 13 -19.22 -9.51 14.35
C LEU A 13 -20.39 -8.68 14.86
N SER A 14 -20.16 -7.82 15.86
CA SER A 14 -21.21 -6.96 16.41
C SER A 14 -21.77 -6.00 15.36
N PHE A 15 -20.90 -5.32 14.62
CA PHE A 15 -21.33 -4.40 13.56
C PHE A 15 -21.96 -5.11 12.36
N LEU A 16 -21.49 -6.30 11.98
CA LEU A 16 -22.14 -7.11 10.95
C LEU A 16 -23.56 -7.52 11.36
N GLY A 17 -23.77 -7.92 12.61
CA GLY A 17 -25.08 -8.24 13.15
C GLY A 17 -26.05 -7.05 13.05
N ILE A 18 -25.62 -5.85 13.48
CA ILE A 18 -26.42 -4.62 13.38
C ILE A 18 -26.63 -4.23 11.90
N TYR A 19 -25.60 -4.35 11.06
CA TYR A 19 -25.65 -3.94 9.67
C TYR A 19 -26.69 -4.73 8.85
N TRP A 20 -26.74 -6.05 9.05
CA TRP A 20 -27.62 -6.93 8.28
C TRP A 20 -29.05 -7.04 8.81
N THR A 21 -29.33 -6.59 10.05
CA THR A 21 -30.71 -6.48 10.56
C THR A 21 -31.46 -5.28 9.99
N ILE A 22 -30.74 -4.26 9.52
CA ILE A 22 -31.32 -3.06 8.91
C ILE A 22 -31.56 -3.28 7.42
N ASN A 23 -32.76 -2.98 6.92
CA ASN A 23 -33.10 -3.11 5.49
C ASN A 23 -32.86 -1.83 4.67
N THR A 24 -32.68 -0.68 5.32
CA THR A 24 -32.52 0.61 4.64
C THR A 24 -31.06 0.89 4.31
N ALA A 25 -30.73 0.99 3.02
CA ALA A 25 -29.37 1.22 2.53
C ALA A 25 -28.71 2.49 3.12
N HIS A 26 -29.48 3.58 3.29
CA HIS A 26 -28.97 4.80 3.90
C HIS A 26 -28.53 4.62 5.36
N ILE A 27 -29.30 3.87 6.16
CA ILE A 27 -28.97 3.61 7.57
C ILE A 27 -27.76 2.67 7.66
N ARG A 28 -27.65 1.70 6.75
CA ARG A 28 -26.45 0.84 6.62
C ARG A 28 -25.17 1.66 6.42
N LEU A 29 -25.21 2.73 5.63
CA LEU A 29 -24.05 3.63 5.47
C LEU A 29 -23.68 4.35 6.78
N TRP A 30 -24.68 4.80 7.54
CA TRP A 30 -24.43 5.36 8.88
C TRP A 30 -23.79 4.36 9.83
N ILE A 31 -24.24 3.09 9.82
CA ILE A 31 -23.63 2.03 10.63
C ILE A 31 -22.17 1.84 10.25
N VAL A 32 -21.85 1.75 8.96
CA VAL A 32 -20.47 1.60 8.49
C VAL A 32 -19.62 2.82 8.86
N LEU A 33 -20.16 4.03 8.73
CA LEU A 33 -19.47 5.25 9.11
C LEU A 33 -19.19 5.26 10.62
N ILE A 34 -20.20 5.00 11.47
CA ILE A 34 -20.05 4.96 12.93
C ILE A 34 -19.04 3.89 13.34
N ALA A 35 -19.15 2.68 12.79
CA ALA A 35 -18.17 1.61 12.99
C ALA A 35 -16.76 2.12 12.68
N SER A 36 -16.63 2.87 11.58
CA SER A 36 -15.34 3.37 11.15
C SER A 36 -14.76 4.47 12.03
N LEU A 37 -15.59 5.37 12.53
CA LEU A 37 -15.18 6.38 13.50
C LEU A 37 -14.73 5.73 14.81
N ILE A 38 -15.46 4.71 15.30
CA ILE A 38 -15.10 3.95 16.52
C ILE A 38 -13.79 3.21 16.31
N PHE A 39 -13.63 2.52 15.18
CA PHE A 39 -12.41 1.80 14.87
C PHE A 39 -11.20 2.74 14.84
N TYR A 40 -11.30 3.88 14.16
CA TYR A 40 -10.22 4.85 14.09
C TYR A 40 -9.93 5.51 15.46
N ALA A 41 -10.97 5.88 16.21
CA ALA A 41 -10.82 6.44 17.55
C ALA A 41 -10.10 5.49 18.51
N SER A 42 -10.27 4.18 18.33
CA SER A 42 -9.56 3.14 19.10
C SER A 42 -8.07 3.03 18.79
N LEU A 43 -7.58 3.76 17.78
CA LEU A 43 -6.18 3.82 17.38
C LEU A 43 -5.62 5.21 17.64
N ASN A 44 -6.29 6.26 17.15
CA ASN A 44 -5.86 7.63 17.37
C ASN A 44 -7.05 8.62 17.33
N ILE A 45 -7.71 8.82 18.48
CA ILE A 45 -8.86 9.72 18.61
C ILE A 45 -8.53 11.19 18.31
N GLN A 46 -7.29 11.62 18.55
CA GLN A 46 -6.87 13.02 18.48
C GLN A 46 -6.98 13.59 17.05
N TYR A 47 -6.75 12.75 16.03
CA TYR A 47 -6.84 13.17 14.62
C TYR A 47 -8.21 12.93 13.97
N LEU A 48 -9.18 12.37 14.70
CA LEU A 48 -10.53 12.15 14.16
C LEU A 48 -11.20 13.46 13.67
N PRO A 49 -11.13 14.59 14.41
CA PRO A 49 -11.68 15.87 13.93
C PRO A 49 -11.02 16.33 12.63
N LEU A 50 -9.69 16.18 12.52
CA LEU A 50 -8.96 16.53 11.30
C LEU A 50 -9.46 15.71 10.11
N LEU A 51 -9.57 14.38 10.24
CA LEU A 51 -10.05 13.53 9.15
C LEU A 51 -11.49 13.86 8.73
N LEU A 52 -12.37 14.18 9.69
CA LEU A 52 -13.74 14.61 9.41
C LEU A 52 -13.79 15.95 8.66
N VAL A 53 -13.01 16.93 9.10
CA VAL A 53 -12.89 18.24 8.43
C VAL A 53 -12.34 18.07 7.02
N LEU A 54 -11.28 17.28 6.82
CA LEU A 54 -10.74 17.01 5.49
C LEU A 54 -11.72 16.27 4.59
N THR A 55 -12.48 15.33 5.15
CA THR A 55 -13.56 14.65 4.42
C THR A 55 -14.62 15.64 3.97
N PHE A 56 -15.04 16.55 4.84
CA PHE A 56 -16.01 17.59 4.50
C PHE A 56 -15.48 18.58 3.46
N ILE A 57 -14.27 19.09 3.62
CA ILE A 57 -13.65 20.02 2.67
C ILE A 57 -13.52 19.36 1.30
N ASN A 58 -12.97 18.15 1.20
CA ASN A 58 -12.83 17.46 -0.08
C ASN A 58 -14.18 17.12 -0.73
N PHE A 59 -15.21 16.80 0.07
CA PHE A 59 -16.58 16.64 -0.43
C PHE A 59 -17.09 17.94 -1.06
N ARG A 60 -16.95 19.07 -0.38
CA ARG A 60 -17.37 20.40 -0.87
C ARG A 60 -16.58 20.84 -2.11
N LEU A 61 -15.26 20.65 -2.12
CA LEU A 61 -14.43 20.92 -3.28
C LEU A 61 -14.85 20.06 -4.48
N GLY A 62 -15.14 18.77 -4.26
CA GLY A 62 -15.65 17.91 -5.33
C GLY A 62 -17.00 18.37 -5.86
N LEU A 63 -17.93 18.76 -4.98
CA LEU A 63 -19.20 19.36 -5.39
C LEU A 63 -18.99 20.64 -6.20
N GLU A 64 -18.06 21.51 -5.82
CA GLU A 64 -17.78 22.76 -6.53
C GLU A 64 -17.10 22.53 -7.88
N ILE A 65 -16.19 21.57 -7.98
CA ILE A 65 -15.60 21.14 -9.26
C ILE A 65 -16.68 20.51 -10.15
N GLY A 66 -17.62 19.78 -9.54
CA GLY A 66 -18.66 18.99 -10.19
C GLY A 66 -19.96 19.72 -10.53
N SER A 67 -20.25 20.85 -9.88
CA SER A 67 -21.50 21.63 -9.93
C SER A 67 -21.89 22.08 -11.33
N ASN A 68 -20.96 21.97 -12.28
CA ASN A 68 -21.09 22.46 -13.63
C ASN A 68 -20.64 21.46 -14.70
N THR A 69 -20.53 20.16 -14.40
CA THR A 69 -20.05 19.12 -15.35
C THR A 69 -20.79 19.06 -16.70
N SER A 70 -21.91 19.77 -16.86
CA SER A 70 -22.44 20.18 -18.15
C SER A 70 -22.67 21.70 -18.13
N PRO A 71 -22.35 22.45 -19.21
CA PRO A 71 -22.69 23.87 -19.34
C PRO A 71 -24.20 24.06 -19.56
N LYS A 72 -25.07 23.36 -18.82
CA LYS A 72 -26.53 23.33 -19.03
C LYS A 72 -27.19 24.69 -18.81
N LYS A 73 -26.65 25.51 -17.91
CA LYS A 73 -27.21 26.82 -17.61
C LYS A 73 -26.89 27.87 -18.69
N HIS A 74 -25.75 27.75 -19.36
CA HIS A 74 -25.35 28.60 -20.49
C HIS A 74 -25.71 28.01 -21.87
N SER A 75 -25.91 26.70 -21.99
CA SER A 75 -26.39 26.06 -23.22
C SER A 75 -27.90 26.22 -23.44
N GLN A 76 -28.62 26.73 -22.44
CA GLN A 76 -30.06 27.03 -22.51
C GLN A 76 -30.34 28.51 -22.77
N ASP A 77 -29.31 29.36 -22.75
CA ASP A 77 -29.46 30.78 -23.03
C ASP A 77 -29.19 31.02 -24.52
N SER A 78 -30.26 30.98 -25.32
CA SER A 78 -30.21 31.21 -26.77
C SER A 78 -29.79 32.64 -27.16
N SER A 79 -29.54 33.51 -26.17
CA SER A 79 -29.12 34.90 -26.37
C SER A 79 -27.59 35.08 -26.39
N LEU A 80 -26.80 34.07 -25.99
CA LEU A 80 -25.34 34.16 -25.96
C LEU A 80 -24.72 33.86 -27.33
N SER A 81 -23.81 34.73 -27.78
CA SER A 81 -23.01 34.47 -28.97
C SER A 81 -22.02 33.33 -28.76
N ASN A 82 -21.55 32.71 -29.85
CA ASN A 82 -20.57 31.62 -29.78
C ASN A 82 -19.24 32.06 -29.13
N GLU A 83 -18.86 33.34 -29.29
CA GLU A 83 -17.64 33.90 -28.69
C GLU A 83 -17.79 34.07 -27.17
N GLU A 84 -18.91 34.64 -26.71
CA GLU A 84 -19.23 34.76 -25.28
C GLU A 84 -19.33 33.40 -24.60
N TRP A 85 -19.86 32.39 -25.31
CA TRP A 85 -19.87 31.01 -24.83
C TRP A 85 -18.46 30.42 -24.69
N GLN A 86 -17.55 30.69 -25.64
CA GLN A 86 -16.16 30.25 -25.55
C GLN A 86 -15.41 30.91 -24.39
N PHE A 87 -15.62 32.21 -24.17
CA PHE A 87 -15.06 32.92 -23.01
C PHE A 87 -15.62 32.39 -21.69
N ALA A 88 -16.94 32.23 -21.58
CA ALA A 88 -17.59 31.67 -20.39
C ALA A 88 -17.11 30.23 -20.12
N GLN A 89 -16.94 29.41 -21.15
CA GLN A 89 -16.41 28.05 -21.04
C GLN A 89 -14.93 28.04 -20.63
N ALA A 90 -14.13 28.98 -21.12
CA ALA A 90 -12.72 29.12 -20.74
C ALA A 90 -12.59 29.56 -19.27
N ASP A 91 -13.30 30.60 -18.84
CA ASP A 91 -13.32 31.09 -17.45
C ASP A 91 -13.85 30.02 -16.49
N TRP A 92 -14.88 29.30 -16.91
CA TRP A 92 -15.42 28.17 -16.17
C TRP A 92 -14.39 27.06 -15.95
N ASN A 93 -13.63 26.70 -16.99
CA ASN A 93 -12.55 25.72 -16.89
C ASN A 93 -11.40 26.23 -16.02
N GLN A 94 -11.06 27.52 -16.08
CA GLN A 94 -10.06 28.13 -15.21
C GLN A 94 -10.47 28.10 -13.74
N HIS A 95 -11.74 28.39 -13.42
CA HIS A 95 -12.25 28.32 -12.06
C HIS A 95 -12.15 26.90 -11.48
N ARG A 96 -12.59 25.89 -12.24
CA ARG A 96 -12.45 24.47 -11.86
C ARG A 96 -11.00 24.07 -11.64
N LEU A 97 -10.10 24.56 -12.49
CA LEU A 97 -8.67 24.31 -12.35
C LEU A 97 -8.10 24.95 -11.08
N LYS A 98 -8.49 26.18 -10.74
CA LYS A 98 -8.10 26.86 -9.50
C LYS A 98 -8.57 26.09 -8.26
N ILE A 99 -9.82 25.62 -8.24
CA ILE A 99 -10.36 24.82 -7.13
C ILE A 99 -9.62 23.49 -7.02
N LEU A 100 -9.37 22.82 -8.15
CA LEU A 100 -8.59 21.59 -8.17
C LEU A 100 -7.19 21.83 -7.57
N TRP A 101 -6.48 22.86 -8.00
CA TRP A 101 -5.16 23.18 -7.46
C TRP A 101 -5.21 23.55 -5.98
N ALA A 102 -6.23 24.27 -5.52
CA ALA A 102 -6.43 24.53 -4.10
C ALA A 102 -6.63 23.24 -3.30
N GLY A 103 -7.44 22.30 -3.82
CA GLY A 103 -7.64 20.99 -3.20
C GLY A 103 -6.39 20.11 -3.22
N ILE A 104 -5.66 20.07 -4.33
CA ILE A 104 -4.37 19.38 -4.42
C ILE A 104 -3.38 19.98 -3.42
N GLY A 105 -3.24 21.31 -3.42
CA GLY A 105 -2.36 22.05 -2.52
C GLY A 105 -2.67 21.77 -1.05
N LEU A 106 -3.95 21.83 -0.64
CA LEU A 106 -4.37 21.53 0.72
C LEU A 106 -3.95 20.11 1.16
N ASN A 107 -4.31 19.08 0.38
CA ASN A 107 -4.04 17.70 0.75
C ASN A 107 -2.53 17.40 0.75
N VAL A 108 -1.79 17.89 -0.26
CA VAL A 108 -0.34 17.70 -0.35
C VAL A 108 0.39 18.46 0.76
N LEU A 109 0.01 19.70 1.06
CA LEU A 109 0.60 20.50 2.14
C LEU A 109 0.41 19.82 3.49
N LEU A 110 -0.78 19.27 3.76
CA LEU A 110 -1.03 18.55 5.02
C LEU A 110 -0.21 17.28 5.12
N LEU A 111 -0.16 16.49 4.04
CA LEU A 111 0.65 15.27 4.00
C LEU A 111 2.14 15.57 4.23
N LEU A 112 2.69 16.52 3.46
CA LEU A 112 4.09 16.93 3.61
C LEU A 112 4.34 17.60 4.96
N GLY A 113 3.37 18.37 5.47
CA GLY A 113 3.40 18.98 6.78
C GLY A 113 3.63 17.93 7.87
N PHE A 114 2.72 16.98 8.04
CA PHE A 114 2.88 15.93 9.08
C PHE A 114 4.15 15.10 8.90
N LYS A 115 4.61 14.93 7.67
CA LYS A 115 5.73 14.05 7.36
C LYS A 115 7.10 14.70 7.53
N TYR A 116 7.22 15.99 7.23
CA TYR A 116 8.49 16.71 7.21
C TYR A 116 8.61 17.78 8.29
N ILE A 117 7.52 18.13 9.01
CA ILE A 117 7.56 19.19 10.04
C ILE A 117 8.61 18.92 11.11
N ASN A 118 8.76 17.67 11.58
CA ASN A 118 9.79 17.34 12.57
C ASN A 118 11.21 17.58 12.02
N HIS A 119 11.44 17.29 10.74
CA HIS A 119 12.73 17.55 10.11
C HIS A 119 12.99 19.06 10.00
N PHE A 120 11.99 19.85 9.59
CA PHE A 120 12.11 21.31 9.53
C PHE A 120 12.28 21.96 10.90
N ILE A 121 11.58 21.47 11.92
CA ILE A 121 11.77 21.91 13.32
C ILE A 121 13.20 21.62 13.75
N ASN A 122 13.70 20.40 13.52
CA ASN A 122 15.07 20.06 13.90
C ASN A 122 16.12 20.90 13.15
N LEU A 123 15.90 21.22 11.87
CA LEU A 123 16.79 22.11 11.11
C LEU A 123 16.75 23.56 11.60
N GLY A 124 15.55 24.09 11.90
CA GLY A 124 15.35 25.49 12.27
C GLY A 124 15.64 25.81 13.74
N PHE A 125 15.45 24.85 14.65
CA PHE A 125 15.64 24.99 16.09
C PHE A 125 16.94 24.33 16.60
N ASN A 126 17.92 24.08 15.72
CA ASN A 126 19.29 23.71 16.10
C ASN A 126 20.05 24.84 16.85
N PHE A 127 19.36 25.60 17.72
CA PHE A 127 19.96 26.41 18.76
C PHE A 127 20.20 25.55 20.00
N SER A 128 21.42 25.01 20.11
CA SER A 128 22.14 24.94 21.39
C SER A 128 21.36 24.42 22.62
N THR A 129 20.65 23.32 22.51
CA THR A 129 20.30 22.54 23.69
C THR A 129 20.94 21.17 23.58
N ASN A 130 21.96 20.92 24.41
CA ASN A 130 22.50 19.58 24.69
C ASN A 130 21.46 18.70 25.44
N SER A 131 20.17 18.91 25.18
CA SER A 131 19.09 18.10 25.72
C SER A 131 18.85 16.94 24.76
N PRO A 132 18.97 15.68 25.21
CA PRO A 132 18.77 14.52 24.36
C PRO A 132 17.32 14.31 23.88
N ASP A 133 16.36 15.09 24.40
CA ASP A 133 14.95 14.97 24.04
C ASP A 133 14.53 15.98 22.96
N PRO A 134 13.95 15.52 21.83
CA PRO A 134 13.41 16.40 20.81
C PRO A 134 12.27 17.25 21.38
N LEU A 135 12.33 18.57 21.14
CA LEU A 135 11.50 19.59 21.79
C LEU A 135 9.98 19.38 21.66
N VAL A 136 9.47 18.75 20.59
CA VAL A 136 8.12 18.14 20.46
C VAL A 136 8.17 17.23 19.23
N LYS A 137 7.82 15.93 19.33
CA LYS A 137 7.65 15.05 18.16
C LYS A 137 6.18 15.06 17.70
N ILE A 138 5.90 15.73 16.60
CA ILE A 138 4.56 15.71 15.98
C ILE A 138 4.40 14.40 15.23
N VAL A 139 3.47 13.54 15.67
CA VAL A 139 3.14 12.29 14.97
C VAL A 139 2.05 12.58 13.94
N GLY A 140 2.12 11.97 12.75
CA GLY A 140 1.07 12.13 11.74
C GLY A 140 -0.20 11.32 12.09
N PRO A 141 -1.37 11.68 11.53
CA PRO A 141 -2.54 10.82 11.59
C PRO A 141 -2.25 9.48 10.91
N LEU A 142 -2.63 8.39 11.56
CA LEU A 142 -2.47 7.06 10.99
C LEU A 142 -3.27 6.97 9.67
N GLY A 143 -2.59 6.58 8.59
CA GLY A 143 -3.20 6.48 7.26
C GLY A 143 -3.44 7.80 6.53
N ILE A 144 -2.89 8.94 7.00
CA ILE A 144 -2.99 10.23 6.28
C ILE A 144 -2.47 10.15 4.83
N SER A 145 -1.45 9.33 4.60
CA SER A 145 -0.85 9.04 3.30
C SER A 145 -1.87 8.46 2.32
N PHE A 146 -2.51 7.35 2.68
CA PHE A 146 -3.58 6.71 1.88
C PHE A 146 -4.83 7.60 1.82
N PHE A 147 -5.10 8.33 2.91
CA PHE A 147 -6.22 9.26 2.97
C PHE A 147 -6.12 10.31 1.86
N THR A 148 -4.94 10.92 1.75
CA THR A 148 -4.60 11.97 0.79
C THR A 148 -4.71 11.50 -0.65
N PHE A 149 -4.18 10.33 -1.00
CA PHE A 149 -4.24 9.81 -2.37
C PHE A 149 -5.67 9.63 -2.88
N GLU A 150 -6.57 9.10 -2.06
CA GLU A 150 -7.97 8.93 -2.43
C GLU A 150 -8.73 10.27 -2.56
N CYS A 151 -8.38 11.28 -1.75
CA CYS A 151 -8.92 12.64 -1.90
C CYS A 151 -8.45 13.27 -3.22
N LEU A 152 -7.15 13.18 -3.52
CA LEU A 152 -6.58 13.65 -4.78
C LEU A 152 -7.22 12.94 -5.99
N SER A 153 -7.35 11.60 -5.94
CA SER A 153 -8.03 10.83 -6.97
C SER A 153 -9.45 11.32 -7.20
N TYR A 154 -10.23 11.50 -6.14
CA TYR A 154 -11.61 11.98 -6.26
C TYR A 154 -11.68 13.36 -6.91
N LEU A 155 -10.91 14.34 -6.43
CA LEU A 155 -10.92 15.69 -7.02
C LEU A 155 -10.48 15.68 -8.49
N ILE A 156 -9.43 14.93 -8.82
CA ILE A 156 -8.92 14.82 -10.19
C ILE A 156 -9.93 14.10 -11.09
N ASP A 157 -10.57 13.02 -10.62
CA ASP A 157 -11.57 12.29 -11.39
C ASP A 157 -12.81 13.15 -11.66
N VAL A 158 -13.29 13.90 -10.66
CA VAL A 158 -14.39 14.86 -10.84
C VAL A 158 -14.01 15.98 -11.79
N TYR A 159 -12.78 16.49 -11.71
CA TYR A 159 -12.26 17.46 -12.68
C TYR A 159 -12.23 16.89 -14.11
N ARG A 160 -11.84 15.62 -14.26
CA ARG A 160 -11.84 14.87 -15.54
C ARG A 160 -13.25 14.51 -16.04
N GLY A 161 -14.31 14.85 -15.31
CA GLY A 161 -15.70 14.69 -15.74
C GLY A 161 -16.48 13.57 -15.04
N ALA A 162 -15.90 12.91 -14.05
CA ALA A 162 -16.65 11.96 -13.23
C ALA A 162 -17.66 12.68 -12.32
N PRO A 163 -18.81 12.08 -11.96
CA PRO A 163 -19.80 12.75 -11.13
C PRO A 163 -19.28 12.98 -9.69
N ALA A 164 -19.53 14.15 -9.13
CA ALA A 164 -19.28 14.40 -7.70
C ALA A 164 -20.26 13.60 -6.83
N SER A 165 -19.86 13.28 -5.59
CA SER A 165 -20.75 12.68 -4.61
C SER A 165 -21.91 13.64 -4.30
N SER A 166 -23.15 13.19 -4.45
CA SER A 166 -24.33 14.02 -4.15
C SER A 166 -24.63 14.09 -2.65
N LYS A 167 -24.27 13.04 -1.89
CA LYS A 167 -24.52 12.94 -0.45
C LYS A 167 -23.21 12.88 0.32
N PHE A 168 -23.15 13.63 1.43
CA PHE A 168 -21.98 13.62 2.30
C PHE A 168 -21.74 12.25 2.93
N ILE A 169 -22.80 11.55 3.35
CA ILE A 169 -22.70 10.23 3.99
C ILE A 169 -22.04 9.18 3.07
N GLU A 170 -22.33 9.20 1.76
CA GLU A 170 -21.72 8.30 0.79
C GLU A 170 -20.22 8.59 0.65
N PHE A 171 -19.84 9.88 0.54
CA PHE A 171 -18.44 10.28 0.48
C PHE A 171 -17.68 9.96 1.78
N ALA A 172 -18.27 10.28 2.92
CA ALA A 172 -17.68 10.01 4.23
C ALA A 172 -17.52 8.51 4.50
N THR A 173 -18.51 7.70 4.13
CA THR A 173 -18.42 6.24 4.23
C THR A 173 -17.31 5.71 3.33
N TYR A 174 -17.22 6.15 2.07
CA TYR A 174 -16.10 5.79 1.19
C TYR A 174 -14.76 6.15 1.81
N LYS A 175 -14.62 7.38 2.31
CA LYS A 175 -13.34 7.90 2.77
C LYS A 175 -12.89 7.21 4.05
N LEU A 176 -13.78 7.12 5.03
CA LEU A 176 -13.46 6.65 6.37
C LEU A 176 -13.60 5.13 6.52
N PHE A 177 -13.99 4.39 5.47
CA PHE A 177 -14.23 2.96 5.57
C PHE A 177 -13.10 2.19 6.26
N PHE A 178 -13.36 1.72 7.48
CA PHE A 178 -12.33 1.20 8.38
C PHE A 178 -11.46 0.06 7.85
N PRO A 179 -11.95 -0.89 7.02
CA PRO A 179 -11.09 -1.95 6.54
C PRO A 179 -9.95 -1.41 5.69
N LYS A 180 -10.14 -0.28 5.01
CA LYS A 180 -9.12 0.32 4.13
C LYS A 180 -8.49 1.62 4.64
N LEU A 181 -9.04 2.23 5.70
CA LEU A 181 -8.69 3.60 6.09
C LEU A 181 -7.19 3.80 6.38
N ILE A 182 -6.53 2.83 7.01
CA ILE A 182 -5.14 3.00 7.46
C ILE A 182 -4.16 2.77 6.31
N SER A 183 -4.11 1.55 5.78
CA SER A 183 -3.21 1.17 4.71
C SER A 183 -3.87 0.24 3.70
N GLY A 184 -5.19 0.34 3.53
CA GLY A 184 -5.93 -0.51 2.61
C GLY A 184 -5.61 -0.27 1.15
N PRO A 185 -6.18 -1.11 0.26
CA PRO A 185 -6.14 -0.84 -1.17
C PRO A 185 -6.66 0.57 -1.45
N ILE A 186 -5.88 1.36 -2.20
CA ILE A 186 -6.24 2.72 -2.61
C ILE A 186 -7.39 2.59 -3.62
N THR A 187 -8.60 2.89 -3.18
CA THR A 187 -9.81 2.71 -4.01
C THR A 187 -10.20 4.01 -4.72
N ARG A 188 -10.74 3.89 -5.93
CA ARG A 188 -11.41 5.02 -6.58
C ARG A 188 -12.83 5.15 -6.03
N TYR A 189 -13.24 6.39 -5.75
CA TYR A 189 -14.57 6.70 -5.22
C TYR A 189 -15.69 6.04 -6.02
N HIS A 190 -15.73 6.24 -7.34
CA HIS A 190 -16.81 5.76 -8.20
C HIS A 190 -16.94 4.23 -8.26
N ASN A 191 -15.84 3.50 -8.07
CA ASN A 191 -15.86 2.03 -8.05
C ASN A 191 -16.50 1.49 -6.75
N LEU A 192 -16.27 2.17 -5.62
CA LEU A 192 -16.82 1.75 -4.33
C LEU A 192 -18.24 2.29 -4.15
N SER A 193 -18.49 3.56 -4.49
CA SER A 193 -19.79 4.20 -4.29
C SER A 193 -20.90 3.58 -5.15
N ALA A 194 -20.57 3.06 -6.34
CA ALA A 194 -21.51 2.31 -7.18
C ALA A 194 -22.08 1.07 -6.46
N GLN A 195 -21.39 0.54 -5.45
CA GLN A 195 -21.84 -0.63 -4.69
C GLN A 195 -22.82 -0.24 -3.57
N PHE A 196 -22.81 1.01 -3.08
CA PHE A 196 -23.61 1.44 -1.92
C PHE A 196 -25.12 1.37 -2.14
N GLY A 197 -25.59 1.57 -3.38
CA GLY A 197 -27.01 1.57 -3.70
C GLY A 197 -27.65 0.18 -3.80
N ASN A 198 -26.85 -0.88 -3.99
CA ASN A 198 -27.33 -2.23 -4.32
C ASN A 198 -26.76 -3.31 -3.38
N ILE A 199 -26.49 -2.97 -2.12
CA ILE A 199 -25.91 -3.93 -1.17
C ILE A 199 -26.95 -4.98 -0.78
N LYS A 200 -26.67 -6.24 -1.17
CA LYS A 200 -27.42 -7.44 -0.78
C LYS A 200 -26.58 -8.28 0.17
N PHE A 201 -27.25 -9.08 1.00
CA PHE A 201 -26.57 -10.06 1.85
C PHE A 201 -25.70 -10.98 0.98
N PRO A 202 -24.39 -11.16 1.29
CA PRO A 202 -23.51 -12.00 0.49
C PRO A 202 -23.99 -13.44 0.48
N SER A 203 -23.85 -14.11 -0.66
CA SER A 203 -24.09 -15.56 -0.73
C SER A 203 -23.12 -16.33 0.16
N ILE A 204 -23.45 -17.58 0.50
CA ILE A 204 -22.67 -18.37 1.47
C ILE A 204 -21.21 -18.58 1.03
N ASP A 205 -20.97 -18.70 -0.28
CA ASP A 205 -19.64 -18.75 -0.87
C ASP A 205 -18.86 -17.45 -0.65
N LYS A 206 -19.52 -16.29 -0.72
CA LYS A 206 -18.90 -14.98 -0.46
C LYS A 206 -18.63 -14.74 1.02
N VAL A 207 -19.52 -15.22 1.90
CA VAL A 207 -19.24 -15.23 3.34
C VAL A 207 -18.02 -16.11 3.64
N ALA A 208 -17.97 -17.32 3.06
CA ALA A 208 -16.83 -18.23 3.20
C ALA A 208 -15.53 -17.61 2.64
N ASP A 209 -15.58 -16.95 1.48
CA ASP A 209 -14.46 -16.21 0.91
C ASP A 209 -13.99 -15.10 1.86
N GLY A 210 -14.92 -14.34 2.44
CA GLY A 210 -14.61 -13.24 3.36
C GLY A 210 -13.91 -13.74 4.63
N LEU A 211 -14.45 -14.78 5.25
CA LEU A 211 -13.85 -15.43 6.42
C LEU A 211 -12.48 -16.04 6.08
N TRP A 212 -12.36 -16.68 4.93
CA TRP A 212 -11.10 -17.27 4.46
C TRP A 212 -10.01 -16.21 4.23
N LEU A 213 -10.37 -15.07 3.65
CA LEU A 213 -9.47 -13.92 3.47
C LEU A 213 -8.96 -13.39 4.82
N ILE A 214 -9.84 -13.25 5.82
CA ILE A 214 -9.43 -12.82 7.17
C ILE A 214 -8.50 -13.86 7.80
N ALA A 215 -8.88 -15.15 7.77
CA ALA A 215 -8.12 -16.22 8.38
C ALA A 215 -6.72 -16.39 7.76
N ARG A 216 -6.63 -16.42 6.42
CA ARG A 216 -5.33 -16.51 5.73
C ARG A 216 -4.48 -15.26 5.95
N GLY A 217 -5.10 -14.09 6.06
CA GLY A 217 -4.41 -12.83 6.36
C GLY A 217 -3.83 -12.82 7.77
N ALA A 218 -4.58 -13.35 8.74
CA ALA A 218 -4.11 -13.52 10.12
C ALA A 218 -2.92 -14.50 10.19
N VAL A 219 -2.94 -15.61 9.43
CA VAL A 219 -1.78 -16.53 9.34
C VAL A 219 -0.56 -15.83 8.73
N LYS A 220 -0.73 -15.11 7.62
CA LYS A 220 0.37 -14.39 6.96
C LYS A 220 1.01 -13.35 7.88
N LYS A 221 0.19 -12.54 8.57
CA LYS A 221 0.68 -11.53 9.50
C LYS A 221 1.20 -12.14 10.79
N GLY A 222 0.32 -12.79 11.55
CA GLY A 222 0.60 -13.21 12.93
C GLY A 222 1.60 -14.37 13.05
N ILE A 223 1.62 -15.31 12.11
CA ILE A 223 2.55 -16.45 12.16
C ILE A 223 3.79 -16.17 11.31
N LEU A 224 3.63 -15.80 10.04
CA LEU A 224 4.78 -15.71 9.15
C LEU A 224 5.52 -14.38 9.27
N ALA A 225 4.84 -13.25 9.07
CA ALA A 225 5.49 -11.94 9.04
C ALA A 225 6.04 -11.54 10.42
N ASP A 226 5.30 -11.75 11.49
CA ASP A 226 5.74 -11.35 12.83
C ASP A 226 6.98 -12.14 13.29
N ASN A 227 7.04 -13.46 13.05
CA ASN A 227 8.22 -14.26 13.37
C ASN A 227 9.43 -13.90 12.50
N LEU A 228 9.24 -13.63 11.19
CA LEU A 228 10.32 -13.10 10.34
C LEU A 228 10.80 -11.74 10.85
N GLY A 229 9.89 -10.89 11.31
CA GLY A 229 10.19 -9.58 11.84
C GLY A 229 11.09 -9.61 13.06
N ILE A 230 10.89 -10.57 13.97
CA ILE A 230 11.78 -10.73 15.14
C ILE A 230 13.23 -10.97 14.68
N PHE A 231 13.46 -11.89 13.74
CA PHE A 231 14.80 -12.15 13.22
C PHE A 231 15.37 -10.92 12.49
N VAL A 232 14.57 -10.27 11.65
CA VAL A 232 14.98 -9.05 10.93
C VAL A 232 15.40 -7.96 11.90
N ASP A 233 14.65 -7.74 12.97
CA ASP A 233 14.93 -6.72 13.99
C ASP A 233 16.18 -7.05 14.78
N LEU A 234 16.36 -8.32 15.17
CA LEU A 234 17.58 -8.77 15.86
C LEU A 234 18.83 -8.60 14.98
N CYS A 235 18.75 -8.96 13.71
CA CYS A 235 19.89 -8.87 12.79
C CYS A 235 20.21 -7.42 12.44
N PHE A 236 19.23 -6.64 11.99
CA PHE A 236 19.44 -5.24 11.60
C PHE A 236 19.59 -4.28 12.78
N GLY A 237 19.21 -4.69 14.00
CA GLY A 237 19.57 -3.97 15.23
C GLY A 237 21.03 -4.19 15.66
N ASN A 238 21.73 -5.17 15.08
CA ASN A 238 23.10 -5.56 15.46
C ASN A 238 24.05 -5.66 14.24
N LEU A 239 23.96 -4.69 13.32
CA LEU A 239 24.65 -4.69 12.02
C LEU A 239 26.16 -4.96 12.08
N GLN A 240 26.84 -4.40 13.07
CA GLN A 240 28.29 -4.52 13.22
C GLN A 240 28.74 -5.93 13.62
N ARG A 241 27.82 -6.76 14.14
CA ARG A 241 28.09 -8.11 14.62
C ARG A 241 27.59 -9.18 13.65
N ALA A 242 26.67 -8.84 12.76
CA ALA A 242 26.08 -9.76 11.80
C ALA A 242 27.07 -10.07 10.67
N GLY A 243 27.29 -11.36 10.38
CA GLY A 243 28.11 -11.80 9.26
C GLY A 243 27.39 -11.66 7.91
N SER A 244 28.14 -11.84 6.82
CA SER A 244 27.62 -11.82 5.45
C SER A 244 26.40 -12.72 5.23
N THR A 245 26.45 -13.95 5.75
CA THR A 245 25.33 -14.90 5.67
C THR A 245 24.10 -14.38 6.41
N ASP A 246 24.29 -13.81 7.60
CA ASP A 246 23.19 -13.30 8.44
C ASP A 246 22.50 -12.12 7.76
N LEU A 247 23.27 -11.20 7.18
CA LEU A 247 22.75 -10.05 6.45
C LEU A 247 21.97 -10.45 5.20
N TRP A 248 22.41 -11.49 4.48
CA TRP A 248 21.64 -12.04 3.38
C TRP A 248 20.32 -12.65 3.85
N LEU A 249 20.37 -13.51 4.87
CA LEU A 249 19.18 -14.12 5.45
C LEU A 249 18.20 -13.03 5.91
N ALA A 250 18.67 -11.99 6.59
CA ALA A 250 17.85 -10.88 7.05
C ALA A 250 17.25 -10.06 5.89
N THR A 251 18.02 -9.85 4.81
CA THR A 251 17.53 -9.17 3.61
C THR A 251 16.39 -9.95 2.94
N PHE A 252 16.54 -11.27 2.78
CA PHE A 252 15.49 -12.13 2.23
C PHE A 252 14.29 -12.25 3.18
N ALA A 253 14.54 -12.42 4.48
CA ALA A 253 13.51 -12.47 5.51
C ALA A 253 12.70 -11.17 5.51
N TYR A 254 13.35 -10.01 5.38
CA TYR A 254 12.66 -8.72 5.33
C TYR A 254 11.79 -8.56 4.09
N GLY A 255 12.26 -8.95 2.91
CA GLY A 255 11.41 -8.93 1.72
C GLY A 255 10.16 -9.78 1.89
N LEU A 256 10.31 -11.01 2.40
CA LEU A 256 9.18 -11.90 2.70
C LEU A 256 8.27 -11.33 3.80
N GLN A 257 8.83 -10.80 4.88
CA GLN A 257 8.11 -10.12 5.95
C GLN A 257 7.25 -8.98 5.38
N LEU A 258 7.86 -8.08 4.61
CA LEU A 258 7.20 -6.92 4.00
C LEU A 258 6.01 -7.35 3.15
N TYR A 259 6.19 -8.39 2.34
CA TYR A 259 5.13 -8.95 1.51
C TYR A 259 4.00 -9.57 2.35
N LEU A 260 4.34 -10.43 3.31
CA LEU A 260 3.36 -11.20 4.08
C LEU A 260 2.61 -10.33 5.09
N ASP A 261 3.28 -9.35 5.69
CA ASP A 261 2.69 -8.34 6.57
C ASP A 261 1.61 -7.56 5.83
N PHE A 262 1.99 -6.99 4.68
CA PHE A 262 1.11 -6.09 3.96
C PHE A 262 0.03 -6.83 3.16
N ASN A 263 0.37 -7.97 2.54
CA ASN A 263 -0.64 -8.81 1.90
C ASN A 263 -1.59 -9.42 2.92
N GLY A 264 -1.12 -9.78 4.12
CA GLY A 264 -1.95 -10.23 5.23
C GLY A 264 -2.96 -9.17 5.67
N TYR A 265 -2.50 -7.93 5.84
CA TYR A 265 -3.37 -6.78 6.11
C TYR A 265 -4.45 -6.59 5.02
N VAL A 266 -4.05 -6.57 3.74
CA VAL A 266 -4.97 -6.39 2.61
C VAL A 266 -5.99 -7.53 2.54
N ASP A 267 -5.60 -8.76 2.83
CA ASP A 267 -6.51 -9.89 2.87
C ASP A 267 -7.56 -9.72 3.97
N ILE A 268 -7.17 -9.32 5.19
CA ILE A 268 -8.11 -9.03 6.28
C ILE A 268 -9.05 -7.87 5.90
N ALA A 269 -8.52 -6.80 5.31
CA ALA A 269 -9.29 -5.65 4.86
C ALA A 269 -10.35 -6.04 3.82
N ARG A 270 -9.94 -6.79 2.79
CA ARG A 270 -10.84 -7.28 1.73
C ARG A 270 -11.87 -8.26 2.26
N GLY A 271 -11.47 -9.20 3.12
CA GLY A 271 -12.38 -10.16 3.73
C GLY A 271 -13.44 -9.49 4.57
N SER A 272 -13.04 -8.52 5.39
CA SER A 272 -13.96 -7.73 6.21
C SER A 272 -14.93 -6.91 5.36
N ALA A 273 -14.46 -6.27 4.30
CA ALA A 273 -15.32 -5.56 3.36
C ALA A 273 -16.33 -6.48 2.67
N LEU A 274 -15.90 -7.70 2.29
CA LEU A 274 -16.77 -8.67 1.62
C LEU A 274 -17.94 -9.11 2.51
N LEU A 275 -17.74 -9.19 3.82
CA LEU A 275 -18.80 -9.48 4.79
C LEU A 275 -19.83 -8.35 4.90
N PHE A 276 -19.48 -7.10 4.56
CA PHE A 276 -20.41 -5.98 4.38
C PHE A 276 -21.02 -5.90 2.97
N GLY A 277 -20.74 -6.89 2.10
CA GLY A 277 -21.19 -6.89 0.71
C GLY A 277 -20.43 -5.91 -0.19
N LEU A 278 -19.26 -5.43 0.24
CA LEU A 278 -18.40 -4.51 -0.50
C LEU A 278 -17.15 -5.23 -1.01
N VAL A 279 -16.83 -5.03 -2.29
CA VAL A 279 -15.65 -5.64 -2.92
C VAL A 279 -14.53 -4.61 -3.03
N LEU A 280 -13.42 -4.89 -2.32
CA LEU A 280 -12.18 -4.13 -2.43
C LEU A 280 -11.20 -4.81 -3.40
N PRO A 281 -10.41 -4.03 -4.18
CA PRO A 281 -9.48 -4.57 -5.17
C PRO A 281 -8.30 -5.31 -4.52
N GLU A 282 -7.67 -6.20 -5.29
CA GLU A 282 -6.43 -6.86 -4.88
C GLU A 282 -5.25 -5.88 -4.92
N ASN A 283 -4.31 -6.05 -4.01
CA ASN A 283 -3.09 -5.22 -3.98
C ASN A 283 -1.83 -6.02 -4.34
N PHE A 284 -1.93 -7.35 -4.41
CA PHE A 284 -0.80 -8.25 -4.63
C PHE A 284 -1.18 -9.47 -5.45
N ASP A 285 -0.30 -9.87 -6.37
CA ASP A 285 -0.49 -11.04 -7.23
C ASP A 285 0.86 -11.73 -7.56
N PHE A 286 1.38 -12.54 -6.62
CA PHE A 286 2.64 -13.27 -6.81
C PHE A 286 3.82 -12.42 -7.35
N PRO A 287 4.14 -11.27 -6.72
CA PRO A 287 5.13 -10.33 -7.25
C PRO A 287 6.55 -10.90 -7.36
N TYR A 288 6.94 -11.81 -6.46
CA TYR A 288 8.27 -12.44 -6.48
C TYR A 288 8.46 -13.53 -7.54
N PHE A 289 7.43 -13.82 -8.35
CA PHE A 289 7.54 -14.72 -9.51
C PHE A 289 7.63 -13.94 -10.84
N THR A 290 7.90 -12.64 -10.78
CA THR A 290 7.98 -11.79 -11.98
C THR A 290 9.40 -11.77 -12.56
N THR A 291 9.48 -11.74 -13.89
CA THR A 291 10.74 -11.76 -14.65
C THR A 291 11.22 -10.37 -15.08
N SER A 292 10.48 -9.32 -14.71
CA SER A 292 10.87 -7.94 -14.98
C SER A 292 10.34 -7.02 -13.90
N ILE A 293 11.09 -5.94 -13.65
CA ILE A 293 10.71 -4.92 -12.67
C ILE A 293 9.39 -4.19 -13.04
N ALA A 294 9.06 -4.11 -14.34
CA ALA A 294 7.78 -3.55 -14.77
C ALA A 294 6.60 -4.49 -14.45
N ASP A 295 6.78 -5.81 -14.57
CA ASP A 295 5.75 -6.77 -14.15
C ASP A 295 5.66 -6.86 -12.63
N PHE A 296 6.78 -6.75 -11.90
CA PHE A 296 6.81 -6.61 -10.45
C PHE A 296 5.88 -5.49 -9.98
N TRP A 297 6.01 -4.27 -10.52
CA TRP A 297 5.16 -3.12 -10.16
C TRP A 297 3.69 -3.25 -10.58
N ARG A 298 3.36 -4.16 -11.50
CA ARG A 298 1.95 -4.49 -11.83
C ARG A 298 1.33 -5.51 -10.88
N ARG A 299 2.14 -6.14 -10.02
CA ARG A 299 1.74 -7.22 -9.12
C ARG A 299 2.08 -6.96 -7.66
N TRP A 300 2.91 -5.95 -7.38
CA TRP A 300 3.23 -5.42 -6.06
C TRP A 300 2.50 -4.10 -5.86
N HIS A 301 1.82 -3.96 -4.73
CA HIS A 301 1.07 -2.76 -4.36
C HIS A 301 0.24 -2.18 -5.53
N ILE A 302 -0.54 -3.04 -6.18
CA ILE A 302 -1.25 -2.78 -7.45
C ILE A 302 -2.02 -1.47 -7.41
N THR A 303 -2.73 -1.17 -6.32
CA THR A 303 -3.53 0.06 -6.23
C THR A 303 -2.68 1.33 -6.18
N LEU A 304 -1.50 1.28 -5.56
CA LEU A 304 -0.54 2.39 -5.58
C LEU A 304 0.09 2.53 -6.97
N GLY A 305 0.50 1.43 -7.59
CA GLY A 305 1.01 1.43 -8.96
C GLY A 305 0.00 2.03 -9.95
N ASP A 306 -1.28 1.68 -9.80
CA ASP A 306 -2.38 2.27 -10.55
C ASP A 306 -2.55 3.75 -10.27
N TRP A 307 -2.46 4.18 -9.02
CA TRP A 307 -2.55 5.58 -8.66
C TRP A 307 -1.42 6.39 -9.29
N LEU A 308 -0.17 5.97 -9.07
CA LEU A 308 1.03 6.60 -9.65
C LEU A 308 0.95 6.66 -11.17
N ARG A 309 0.48 5.60 -11.81
CA ARG A 309 0.29 5.56 -13.27
C ARG A 309 -0.74 6.58 -13.74
N ASN A 310 -1.93 6.62 -13.12
CA ASN A 310 -3.07 7.39 -13.62
C ASN A 310 -3.07 8.87 -13.21
N TYR A 311 -2.44 9.21 -12.08
CA TYR A 311 -2.44 10.56 -11.51
C TYR A 311 -1.07 11.25 -11.58
N LEU A 312 0.01 10.52 -11.89
CA LEU A 312 1.35 11.11 -12.06
C LEU A 312 1.95 10.78 -13.44
N TYR A 313 2.10 9.50 -13.80
CA TYR A 313 2.78 9.11 -15.04
C TYR A 313 2.08 9.59 -16.32
N PHE A 314 0.77 9.33 -16.47
CA PHE A 314 0.02 9.77 -17.66
C PHE A 314 -0.06 11.30 -17.79
N PRO A 315 -0.31 12.08 -16.72
CA PRO A 315 -0.22 13.55 -16.78
C PRO A 315 1.14 14.09 -17.23
N LEU A 316 2.26 13.40 -16.92
CA LEU A 316 3.60 13.76 -17.41
C LEU A 316 3.83 13.43 -18.91
N GLY A 317 2.79 12.95 -19.62
CA GLY A 317 2.83 12.53 -21.02
C GLY A 317 3.08 11.04 -21.22
N GLY A 318 3.22 10.27 -20.13
CA GLY A 318 3.40 8.82 -20.16
C GLY A 318 4.56 8.39 -21.06
N SER A 319 4.28 7.48 -22.00
CA SER A 319 5.25 7.01 -23.01
C SER A 319 5.10 7.67 -24.39
N ARG A 320 4.33 8.77 -24.51
CA ARG A 320 3.93 9.33 -25.81
C ARG A 320 4.98 10.24 -26.46
N HIS A 321 5.90 10.79 -25.67
CA HIS A 321 6.88 11.78 -26.14
C HIS A 321 8.31 11.20 -26.27
N GLY A 322 8.40 9.96 -26.77
CA GLY A 322 9.69 9.31 -27.06
C GLY A 322 10.38 8.68 -25.84
N LEU A 323 11.51 8.00 -26.10
CA LEU A 323 12.21 7.15 -25.13
C LEU A 323 12.81 7.96 -23.97
N ILE A 324 13.46 9.09 -24.26
CA ILE A 324 14.12 9.94 -23.24
C ILE A 324 13.07 10.47 -22.25
N ARG A 325 11.97 11.04 -22.74
CA ARG A 325 10.89 11.53 -21.88
C ARG A 325 10.23 10.40 -21.09
N THR A 326 10.07 9.22 -21.70
CA THR A 326 9.57 8.03 -21.00
C THR A 326 10.47 7.66 -19.82
N CYS A 327 11.79 7.63 -20.02
CA CYS A 327 12.75 7.31 -18.95
C CYS A 327 12.74 8.37 -17.83
N GLY A 328 12.72 9.65 -18.19
CA GLY A 328 12.59 10.74 -17.22
C GLY A 328 11.30 10.65 -16.39
N ASN A 329 10.17 10.35 -17.06
CA ASN A 329 8.87 10.17 -16.38
C ASN A 329 8.90 8.98 -15.40
N LEU A 330 9.56 7.86 -15.76
CA LEU A 330 9.70 6.70 -14.86
C LEU A 330 10.53 7.05 -13.62
N LEU A 331 11.64 7.78 -13.78
CA LEU A 331 12.47 8.25 -12.66
C LEU A 331 11.69 9.20 -11.75
N ILE A 332 10.98 10.19 -12.31
CA ILE A 332 10.17 11.13 -11.53
C ILE A 332 9.12 10.39 -10.71
N VAL A 333 8.39 9.45 -11.33
CA VAL A 333 7.34 8.68 -10.65
C VAL A 333 7.90 7.88 -9.46
N MET A 334 9.02 7.20 -9.65
CA MET A 334 9.62 6.40 -8.58
C MET A 334 10.29 7.25 -7.49
N LEU A 335 10.85 8.40 -7.84
CA LEU A 335 11.38 9.35 -6.86
C LEU A 335 10.25 9.92 -5.99
N VAL A 336 9.13 10.31 -6.60
CA VAL A 336 7.93 10.75 -5.86
C VAL A 336 7.39 9.61 -4.98
N ALA A 337 7.42 8.36 -5.44
CA ALA A 337 7.06 7.21 -4.60
C ALA A 337 8.00 7.05 -3.40
N GLY A 338 9.32 7.22 -3.57
CA GLY A 338 10.30 7.20 -2.48
C GLY A 338 10.06 8.31 -1.45
N VAL A 339 9.89 9.55 -1.91
CA VAL A 339 9.52 10.70 -1.06
C VAL A 339 8.19 10.46 -0.34
N TRP A 340 7.25 9.79 -0.99
CA TRP A 340 5.98 9.38 -0.39
C TRP A 340 6.12 8.31 0.70
N HIS A 341 7.20 7.52 0.75
CA HIS A 341 7.42 6.55 1.84
C HIS A 341 8.06 7.15 3.10
N GLY A 342 9.04 8.04 2.97
CA GLY A 342 9.62 8.71 4.16
C GLY A 342 10.44 9.95 3.84
N SER A 343 10.79 10.70 4.89
CA SER A 343 11.71 11.85 4.80
C SER A 343 13.19 11.45 4.85
N ALA A 344 13.49 10.25 5.33
CA ALA A 344 14.84 9.71 5.36
C ALA A 344 15.35 9.32 3.96
N TRP A 345 16.65 9.49 3.76
CA TRP A 345 17.29 9.36 2.44
C TRP A 345 17.22 7.95 1.85
N GLY A 346 17.20 6.89 2.66
CA GLY A 346 17.09 5.52 2.14
C GLY A 346 15.83 5.30 1.30
N PHE A 347 14.71 5.95 1.61
CA PHE A 347 13.51 5.86 0.76
C PHE A 347 13.69 6.55 -0.60
N ILE A 348 14.45 7.64 -0.66
CA ILE A 348 14.79 8.33 -1.91
C ILE A 348 15.71 7.44 -2.75
N ILE A 349 16.73 6.85 -2.13
CA ILE A 349 17.65 5.92 -2.81
C ILE A 349 16.89 4.71 -3.34
N TRP A 350 16.00 4.12 -2.53
CA TRP A 350 15.10 3.05 -2.96
C TRP A 350 14.27 3.47 -4.20
N GLY A 351 13.69 4.68 -4.19
CA GLY A 351 12.94 5.22 -5.33
C GLY A 351 13.80 5.38 -6.58
N ILE A 352 15.03 5.88 -6.44
CA ILE A 352 15.99 6.00 -7.54
C ILE A 352 16.35 4.62 -8.11
N LEU A 353 16.65 3.64 -7.25
CA LEU A 353 16.99 2.27 -7.69
C LEU A 353 15.86 1.64 -8.51
N HIS A 354 14.61 1.73 -8.04
CA HIS A 354 13.47 1.22 -8.81
C HIS A 354 13.22 2.02 -10.11
N GLY A 355 13.42 3.34 -10.09
CA GLY A 355 13.33 4.18 -11.27
C GLY A 355 14.37 3.80 -12.33
N LEU A 356 15.63 3.64 -11.92
CA LEU A 356 16.72 3.17 -12.78
C LEU A 356 16.44 1.78 -13.34
N ALA A 357 15.96 0.85 -12.51
CA ALA A 357 15.61 -0.49 -12.98
C ALA A 357 14.49 -0.45 -14.05
N LEU A 358 13.47 0.39 -13.87
CA LEU A 358 12.42 0.59 -14.89
C LEU A 358 12.99 1.21 -16.18
N VAL A 359 13.93 2.15 -16.07
CA VAL A 359 14.65 2.71 -17.22
C VAL A 359 15.45 1.64 -17.95
N VAL A 360 16.26 0.85 -17.23
CA VAL A 360 17.02 -0.27 -17.82
C VAL A 360 16.07 -1.23 -18.53
N HIS A 361 14.99 -1.66 -17.88
CA HIS A 361 13.99 -2.52 -18.51
C HIS A 361 13.40 -1.90 -19.80
N ARG A 362 13.09 -0.61 -19.78
CA ARG A 362 12.57 0.11 -20.96
C ARG A 362 13.61 0.20 -22.09
N LEU A 363 14.87 0.46 -21.77
CA LEU A 363 15.97 0.49 -22.73
C LEU A 363 16.23 -0.91 -23.31
N THR A 364 16.28 -1.95 -22.49
CA THR A 364 16.42 -3.34 -22.95
C THR A 364 15.28 -3.74 -23.88
N SER A 365 14.04 -3.34 -23.58
CA SER A 365 12.90 -3.56 -24.48
C SER A 365 13.09 -2.84 -25.82
N ALA A 366 13.51 -1.58 -25.81
CA ALA A 366 13.72 -0.79 -27.03
C ALA A 366 14.87 -1.33 -27.89
N VAL A 367 15.96 -1.81 -27.26
CA VAL A 367 17.07 -2.49 -27.96
C VAL A 367 16.61 -3.83 -28.51
N GLY A 368 15.84 -4.61 -27.75
CA GLY A 368 15.30 -5.89 -28.19
C GLY A 368 14.36 -5.79 -29.38
N ASP A 369 13.63 -4.67 -29.54
CA ASP A 369 12.81 -4.42 -30.73
C ASP A 369 13.66 -4.18 -31.99
N ARG A 370 14.90 -3.70 -31.83
CA ARG A 370 15.87 -3.57 -32.93
C ARG A 370 16.66 -4.87 -33.16
N TRP A 371 16.96 -5.60 -32.09
CA TRP A 371 17.84 -6.79 -32.10
C TRP A 371 17.03 -8.04 -31.75
N LYS A 372 16.45 -8.68 -32.77
CA LYS A 372 15.54 -9.84 -32.60
C LYS A 372 16.16 -10.99 -31.80
N ILE A 373 17.46 -11.22 -31.92
CA ILE A 373 18.19 -12.27 -31.18
C ILE A 373 18.08 -12.05 -29.67
N LEU A 374 18.28 -10.81 -29.21
CA LEU A 374 18.15 -10.46 -27.79
C LEU A 374 16.72 -10.69 -27.29
N LYS A 375 15.73 -10.30 -28.09
CA LYS A 375 14.30 -10.52 -27.76
C LYS A 375 13.94 -12.00 -27.70
N LEU A 376 14.52 -12.84 -28.54
CA LEU A 376 14.35 -14.29 -28.52
C LEU A 376 15.04 -14.92 -27.32
N PHE A 377 16.25 -14.47 -26.96
CA PHE A 377 16.99 -14.95 -25.79
C PHE A 377 16.15 -14.83 -24.51
N TRP A 378 15.55 -13.67 -24.24
CA TRP A 378 14.72 -13.44 -23.05
C TRP A 378 13.44 -14.29 -22.99
N ARG A 379 13.06 -14.96 -24.09
CA ARG A 379 11.93 -15.90 -24.15
C ARG A 379 12.35 -17.35 -23.94
N THR A 380 13.64 -17.66 -23.98
CA THR A 380 14.14 -19.00 -23.69
C THR A 380 14.04 -19.32 -22.19
N PRO A 381 13.98 -20.60 -21.78
CA PRO A 381 13.94 -20.97 -20.36
C PRO A 381 15.11 -20.39 -19.55
N ILE A 382 16.31 -20.39 -20.13
CA ILE A 382 17.51 -19.81 -19.51
C ILE A 382 17.36 -18.30 -19.36
N GLY A 383 16.91 -17.60 -20.41
CA GLY A 383 16.66 -16.16 -20.35
C GLY A 383 15.60 -15.77 -19.32
N ILE A 384 14.55 -16.59 -19.16
CA ILE A 384 13.50 -16.39 -18.14
C ILE A 384 14.08 -16.52 -16.73
N ILE A 385 14.89 -17.56 -16.46
CA ILE A 385 15.53 -17.76 -15.15
C ILE A 385 16.48 -16.60 -14.83
N ILE A 386 17.30 -16.17 -15.80
CA ILE A 386 18.21 -15.04 -15.62
C ILE A 386 17.42 -13.75 -15.36
N ALA A 387 16.37 -13.47 -16.14
CA ALA A 387 15.56 -12.28 -15.97
C ALA A 387 14.84 -12.26 -14.60
N TRP A 388 14.36 -13.42 -14.16
CA TRP A 388 13.81 -13.59 -12.82
C TRP A 388 14.86 -13.32 -11.74
N LEU A 389 16.04 -13.95 -11.80
CA LEU A 389 17.13 -13.73 -10.85
C LEU A 389 17.55 -12.26 -10.78
N LEU A 390 17.76 -11.61 -11.93
CA LEU A 390 18.11 -10.18 -11.99
C LEU A 390 17.02 -9.31 -11.34
N THR A 391 15.75 -9.62 -11.61
CA THR A 391 14.62 -8.88 -11.01
C THR A 391 14.57 -9.08 -9.50
N GLN A 392 14.69 -10.33 -9.02
CA GLN A 392 14.61 -10.62 -7.59
C GLN A 392 15.82 -10.03 -6.84
N ILE A 393 17.04 -10.18 -7.35
CA ILE A 393 18.24 -9.58 -6.73
C ILE A 393 18.08 -8.07 -6.63
N MET A 394 17.64 -7.40 -7.70
CA MET A 394 17.38 -5.95 -7.68
C MET A 394 16.33 -5.56 -6.63
N VAL A 395 15.22 -6.31 -6.53
CA VAL A 395 14.14 -6.02 -5.57
C VAL A 395 14.58 -6.29 -4.12
N PHE A 396 15.23 -7.41 -3.84
CA PHE A 396 15.64 -7.75 -2.47
C PHE A 396 16.77 -6.84 -1.97
N THR A 397 17.72 -6.49 -2.83
CA THR A 397 18.78 -5.52 -2.45
C THR A 397 18.24 -4.10 -2.31
N SER A 398 17.21 -3.70 -3.08
CA SER A 398 16.59 -2.39 -2.87
C SER A 398 15.87 -2.31 -1.52
N TRP A 399 15.32 -3.41 -1.01
CA TRP A 399 14.66 -3.46 0.29
C TRP A 399 15.56 -3.13 1.49
N ILE A 400 16.89 -3.27 1.36
CA ILE A 400 17.84 -2.84 2.40
C ILE A 400 17.64 -1.35 2.72
N TRP A 401 17.59 -0.51 1.69
CA TRP A 401 17.39 0.94 1.80
C TRP A 401 16.01 1.33 2.35
N PHE A 402 15.03 0.46 2.14
CA PHE A 402 13.68 0.65 2.65
C PHE A 402 13.57 0.24 4.13
N ARG A 403 14.25 -0.83 4.55
CA ARG A 403 14.27 -1.28 5.96
C ARG A 403 15.11 -0.39 6.85
N LEU A 404 16.26 0.04 6.34
CA LEU A 404 17.28 0.83 7.03
C LEU A 404 17.40 2.18 6.34
N PRO A 405 16.43 3.09 6.53
CA PRO A 405 16.39 4.33 5.77
C PRO A 405 17.52 5.33 6.15
N ASN A 406 18.26 5.05 7.22
CA ASN A 406 19.53 5.71 7.52
C ASN A 406 20.61 5.21 6.53
N ILE A 407 21.26 6.15 5.85
CA ILE A 407 22.31 5.85 4.86
C ILE A 407 23.48 5.09 5.48
N GLN A 408 23.89 5.45 6.70
CA GLN A 408 25.03 4.82 7.37
C GLN A 408 24.76 3.33 7.60
N ASP A 409 23.60 3.00 8.15
CA ASP A 409 23.19 1.62 8.42
C ASP A 409 23.06 0.80 7.12
N SER A 410 22.39 1.35 6.10
CA SER A 410 22.31 0.73 4.78
C SER A 410 23.70 0.49 4.17
N ASN A 411 24.61 1.46 4.27
CA ASN A 411 25.97 1.32 3.74
C ASN A 411 26.76 0.23 4.47
N VAL A 412 26.62 0.11 5.80
CA VAL A 412 27.24 -0.97 6.57
C VAL A 412 26.77 -2.33 6.05
N VAL A 413 25.45 -2.50 5.84
CA VAL A 413 24.93 -3.74 5.25
C VAL A 413 25.57 -4.00 3.89
N ILE A 414 25.54 -3.04 2.97
CA ILE A 414 26.08 -3.21 1.61
C ILE A 414 27.57 -3.56 1.63
N GLN A 415 28.36 -2.99 2.54
CA GLN A 415 29.78 -3.31 2.70
C GLN A 415 30.01 -4.70 3.29
N HIS A 416 29.20 -5.09 4.26
CA HIS A 416 29.33 -6.37 4.98
C HIS A 416 28.64 -7.54 4.28
N LEU A 417 27.93 -7.26 3.18
CA LEU A 417 27.27 -8.27 2.40
C LEU A 417 28.24 -9.39 2.02
N TRP A 418 29.46 -9.10 1.51
CA TRP A 418 30.46 -10.11 1.10
C TRP A 418 31.70 -10.15 2.00
N GLY A 419 32.11 -11.37 2.39
CA GLY A 419 33.40 -11.61 3.04
C GLY A 419 33.54 -11.09 4.46
N HIS A 420 32.47 -10.58 5.07
CA HIS A 420 32.46 -10.12 6.44
C HIS A 420 32.14 -11.27 7.39
N VAL A 421 33.07 -11.53 8.31
CA VAL A 421 32.94 -12.58 9.33
C VAL A 421 32.12 -12.02 10.49
N GLY A 422 31.01 -12.70 10.81
CA GLY A 422 30.18 -12.33 11.94
C GLY A 422 30.88 -12.54 13.28
N ASP A 423 30.43 -11.81 14.30
CA ASP A 423 30.89 -11.96 15.67
C ASP A 423 30.54 -13.34 16.21
N GLN A 424 31.47 -13.97 16.95
CA GLN A 424 31.27 -15.32 17.48
C GLN A 424 30.05 -15.42 18.43
N GLN A 425 29.71 -14.34 19.14
CA GLN A 425 28.55 -14.33 20.03
C GLN A 425 27.25 -14.02 19.30
N PHE A 426 27.29 -13.48 18.07
CA PHE A 426 26.07 -13.15 17.32
C PHE A 426 25.20 -14.40 17.14
N ALA A 427 25.80 -15.51 16.71
CA ALA A 427 25.06 -16.73 16.49
C ALA A 427 24.43 -17.29 17.77
N GLN A 428 25.16 -17.23 18.89
CA GLN A 428 24.65 -17.66 20.18
C GLN A 428 23.49 -16.78 20.65
N LYS A 429 23.64 -15.46 20.58
CA LYS A 429 22.64 -14.51 21.09
C LYS A 429 21.38 -14.46 20.22
N VAL A 430 21.54 -14.46 18.90
CA VAL A 430 20.41 -14.31 17.96
C VAL A 430 19.73 -15.65 17.69
N TYR A 431 20.48 -16.67 17.26
CA TYR A 431 19.86 -17.93 16.85
C TYR A 431 19.48 -18.79 18.07
N VAL A 432 20.42 -19.02 19.00
CA VAL A 432 20.20 -19.95 20.11
C VAL A 432 19.37 -19.32 21.23
N GLU A 433 19.79 -18.17 21.76
CA GLU A 433 19.12 -17.58 22.93
C GLU A 433 17.80 -16.88 22.56
N ALA A 434 17.78 -16.06 21.51
CA ALA A 434 16.60 -15.26 21.18
C ALA A 434 15.55 -16.03 20.34
N LEU A 435 15.98 -16.79 19.33
CA LEU A 435 15.07 -17.52 18.43
C LEU A 435 14.88 -19.00 18.78
N ASN A 436 15.74 -19.56 19.64
CA ASN A 436 15.75 -20.99 19.99
C ASN A 436 15.80 -21.93 18.76
N ILE A 437 16.53 -21.53 17.71
CA ILE A 437 16.76 -22.32 16.49
C ILE A 437 18.22 -22.20 16.04
N SER A 438 18.69 -23.08 15.16
CA SER A 438 19.99 -22.91 14.50
C SER A 438 19.90 -22.01 13.27
N GLN A 439 21.02 -21.43 12.85
CA GLN A 439 21.11 -20.67 11.59
C GLN A 439 20.69 -21.52 10.38
N SER A 440 21.03 -22.82 10.37
CA SER A 440 20.63 -23.75 9.31
C SER A 440 19.12 -24.02 9.31
N GLN A 441 18.49 -24.16 10.48
CA GLN A 441 17.04 -24.28 10.59
C GLN A 441 16.34 -23.04 10.04
N LEU A 442 16.82 -21.83 10.37
CA LEU A 442 16.29 -20.60 9.81
C LEU A 442 16.40 -20.56 8.28
N TYR A 443 17.56 -20.94 7.74
CA TYR A 443 17.74 -21.05 6.28
C TYR A 443 16.69 -21.96 5.64
N TYR A 444 16.45 -23.15 6.20
CA TYR A 444 15.42 -24.07 5.69
C TYR A 444 14.01 -23.49 5.82
N LEU A 445 13.69 -22.83 6.94
CA LEU A 445 12.40 -22.15 7.13
C LEU A 445 12.17 -21.06 6.08
N LEU A 446 13.21 -20.27 5.77
CA LEU A 446 13.15 -19.25 4.73
C LEU A 446 12.98 -19.84 3.33
N LEU A 447 13.47 -21.05 3.05
CA LEU A 447 13.26 -21.75 1.78
C LEU A 447 11.87 -22.38 1.66
N VAL A 448 11.28 -22.80 2.78
CA VAL A 448 9.94 -23.41 2.80
C VAL A 448 8.85 -22.40 2.41
N ILE A 449 8.99 -21.12 2.78
CA ILE A 449 8.03 -20.07 2.41
C ILE A 449 7.87 -19.90 0.88
N PRO A 450 8.93 -19.63 0.10
CA PRO A 450 8.82 -19.53 -1.36
C PRO A 450 8.42 -20.85 -2.01
N LEU A 451 8.73 -22.01 -1.41
CA LEU A 451 8.20 -23.30 -1.87
C LEU A 451 6.67 -23.35 -1.75
N PHE A 452 6.11 -23.01 -0.59
CA PHE A 452 4.65 -22.91 -0.42
C PHE A 452 4.02 -21.88 -1.36
N MET A 453 4.68 -20.73 -1.56
CA MET A 453 4.23 -19.74 -2.53
C MET A 453 4.24 -20.29 -3.97
N SER A 454 5.21 -21.12 -4.32
CA SER A 454 5.33 -21.77 -5.63
C SER A 454 4.24 -22.80 -5.84
N VAL A 455 3.94 -23.62 -4.82
CA VAL A 455 2.82 -24.57 -4.84
C VAL A 455 1.50 -23.80 -4.99
N SER A 456 1.30 -22.73 -4.22
CA SER A 456 0.11 -21.88 -4.31
C SER A 456 -0.03 -21.24 -5.70
N TYR A 457 1.08 -20.76 -6.27
CA TYR A 457 1.12 -20.23 -7.64
C TYR A 457 0.71 -21.31 -8.65
N PHE A 458 1.29 -22.50 -8.57
CA PHE A 458 1.00 -23.61 -9.47
C PHE A 458 -0.48 -24.03 -9.40
N LEU A 459 -1.00 -24.24 -8.19
CA LEU A 459 -2.41 -24.59 -7.97
C LEU A 459 -3.35 -23.54 -8.54
N LYS A 460 -3.11 -22.25 -8.23
CA LYS A 460 -4.02 -21.16 -8.63
C LYS A 460 -3.90 -20.78 -10.11
N ARG A 461 -2.69 -20.70 -10.66
CA ARG A 461 -2.45 -20.21 -12.03
C ARG A 461 -2.45 -21.30 -13.09
N ILE A 462 -1.86 -22.46 -12.78
CA ILE A 462 -1.69 -23.54 -13.76
C ILE A 462 -2.89 -24.48 -13.69
N LEU A 463 -3.22 -24.97 -12.50
CA LEU A 463 -4.33 -25.91 -12.32
C LEU A 463 -5.69 -25.24 -12.14
N LYS A 464 -5.73 -23.92 -11.88
CA LYS A 464 -6.96 -23.15 -11.59
C LYS A 464 -7.80 -23.77 -10.47
N LEU A 465 -7.12 -24.38 -9.50
CA LEU A 465 -7.74 -25.01 -8.34
C LEU A 465 -7.88 -23.97 -7.23
N GLU A 466 -9.10 -23.85 -6.72
CA GLU A 466 -9.40 -23.08 -5.52
C GLU A 466 -10.17 -23.95 -4.53
N PHE A 467 -10.01 -23.66 -3.24
CA PHE A 467 -10.78 -24.36 -2.21
C PHE A 467 -12.28 -24.08 -2.37
N SER A 468 -13.07 -25.15 -2.25
CA SER A 468 -14.52 -25.01 -2.14
C SER A 468 -14.89 -24.22 -0.88
N TRP A 469 -16.08 -23.61 -0.88
CA TRP A 469 -16.55 -22.86 0.28
C TRP A 469 -16.61 -23.72 1.56
N VAL A 470 -16.91 -25.03 1.42
CA VAL A 470 -16.93 -25.99 2.54
C VAL A 470 -15.54 -26.14 3.15
N ILE A 471 -14.52 -26.36 2.31
CA ILE A 471 -13.12 -26.48 2.76
C ILE A 471 -12.71 -25.19 3.46
N LYS A 472 -12.99 -24.03 2.84
CA LYS A 472 -12.68 -22.72 3.44
C LYS A 472 -13.24 -22.58 4.86
N VAL A 473 -14.54 -22.87 5.06
CA VAL A 473 -15.20 -22.75 6.37
C VAL A 473 -14.57 -23.69 7.41
N VAL A 474 -14.20 -24.91 7.03
CA VAL A 474 -13.54 -25.87 7.94
C VAL A 474 -12.15 -25.39 8.37
N PHE A 475 -11.37 -24.80 7.47
CA PHE A 475 -10.01 -24.36 7.77
C PHE A 475 -9.94 -23.02 8.52
N VAL A 476 -10.96 -22.15 8.42
CA VAL A 476 -11.01 -20.86 9.12
C VAL A 476 -10.73 -20.97 10.63
N PRO A 477 -11.45 -21.81 11.42
CA PRO A 477 -11.18 -21.93 12.86
C PRO A 477 -9.79 -22.52 13.14
N LEU A 478 -9.31 -23.45 12.31
CA LEU A 478 -7.96 -24.03 12.45
C LEU A 478 -6.88 -22.97 12.24
N CYS A 479 -7.05 -22.07 11.28
CA CYS A 479 -6.14 -20.95 11.06
C CYS A 479 -6.11 -20.01 12.27
N PHE A 480 -7.26 -19.63 12.83
CA PHE A 480 -7.28 -18.77 14.01
C PHE A 480 -6.69 -19.45 15.24
N TYR A 481 -6.96 -20.75 15.43
CA TYR A 481 -6.35 -21.53 16.51
C TYR A 481 -4.82 -21.61 16.36
N ALA A 482 -4.32 -21.83 15.14
CA ALA A 482 -2.89 -21.81 14.85
C ALA A 482 -2.27 -20.43 15.11
N VAL A 483 -2.96 -19.34 14.75
CA VAL A 483 -2.48 -17.97 15.04
C VAL A 483 -2.44 -17.74 16.55
N TRP A 484 -3.44 -18.19 17.31
CA TRP A 484 -3.46 -18.06 18.76
C TRP A 484 -2.30 -18.81 19.44
N LEU A 485 -1.90 -19.98 18.92
CA LEU A 485 -0.81 -20.78 19.48
C LEU A 485 0.59 -20.34 19.02
N LEU A 486 0.75 -19.91 17.76
CA LEU A 486 2.06 -19.79 17.11
C LEU A 486 2.47 -18.33 16.83
N ALA A 487 1.56 -17.36 16.97
CA ALA A 487 1.94 -15.95 16.85
C ALA A 487 2.79 -15.54 18.07
N PRO A 488 3.85 -14.74 17.87
CA PRO A 488 4.68 -14.28 18.97
C PRO A 488 3.89 -13.32 19.88
N GLU A 489 4.25 -13.31 21.15
CA GLU A 489 3.66 -12.37 22.11
C GLU A 489 3.92 -10.92 21.68
N GLY A 490 2.88 -10.07 21.76
CA GLY A 490 3.03 -8.63 21.53
C GLY A 490 2.93 -8.15 20.08
N SER A 491 2.60 -9.00 19.10
CA SER A 491 2.36 -8.71 17.65
C SER A 491 2.97 -7.40 17.11
N LEU A 492 4.00 -7.50 16.28
CA LEU A 492 4.68 -6.34 15.70
C LEU A 492 3.69 -5.41 14.97
N PRO A 493 3.89 -4.08 15.02
CA PRO A 493 3.13 -3.15 14.19
C PRO A 493 3.19 -3.56 12.71
N TYR A 494 2.15 -3.21 11.95
CA TYR A 494 2.22 -3.36 10.50
C TYR A 494 3.24 -2.38 9.94
N ILE A 495 4.11 -2.82 9.03
CA ILE A 495 5.20 -1.99 8.51
C ILE A 495 4.64 -0.72 7.84
N TYR A 496 3.51 -0.85 7.14
CA TYR A 496 2.87 0.28 6.45
C TYR A 496 2.06 1.22 7.37
N PHE A 497 2.01 0.98 8.68
CA PHE A 497 1.40 1.92 9.62
C PHE A 497 2.37 3.05 10.01
N ASP A 498 3.67 2.87 9.75
CA ASP A 498 4.72 3.82 10.10
C ASP A 498 4.99 4.88 9.01
N PHE A 499 4.26 4.84 7.88
CA PHE A 499 4.47 5.70 6.69
C PHE A 499 3.37 6.72 6.40
#